data_AF-A0A8T4A8Z9-F1
#
_entry.id   AF-A0A8T4A8Z9-F1
#
_cell.length_a   1.000
_cell.length_b   1.000
_cell.length_c   1.000
_cell.angle_alpha   90.00
_cell.angle_beta   90.00
_cell.angle_gamma   90.00
#
_symmetry.space_group_name_H-M   'P 1'
#
loop_
_entity.id
_entity.type
_entity.pdbx_description
1 polymer ?
#
loop_
_entity_poly.entity_id
_entity_poly.type
_entity_poly.pdbx_seq_one_letter_code
_entity_poly.pdbx_strand_id
1 'polypeptide(L)'
;MTELSDIVKNEGITFHSKGRQLDARLQDYGEYDWNLVRYLISQADSYMLVRGDRLEEFLRTPRNLNLMTNFLVQLLSAGHDMSFHVDTDIERIATSYPKQPEDAIVNLLGQRIATMSWLSDKTEFERMWNFSLCEAIGGWIGYPGYEWPLNAEAFEEESANHATMFMIGTQQQLQRYKTWANKYPDFAKQINENLARFGQTLN
;
A
#
# COMPACT_ATOMS: atom_id res chain seq x y z
N MET A 1 21.10 5.66 -4.65
CA MET A 1 19.65 5.37 -4.68
C MET A 1 19.42 4.39 -3.53
N THR A 2 18.46 4.60 -2.63
CA THR A 2 18.22 3.62 -1.54
C THR A 2 17.58 2.39 -2.16
N GLU A 3 18.21 1.22 -2.01
CA GLU A 3 17.72 -0.03 -2.58
C GLU A 3 16.61 -0.61 -1.71
N LEU A 4 15.71 -1.42 -2.28
CA LEU A 4 14.66 -2.11 -1.53
C LEU A 4 15.24 -3.01 -0.44
N SER A 5 16.40 -3.61 -0.73
CA SER A 5 17.15 -4.39 0.27
C SER A 5 17.57 -3.52 1.48
N ASP A 6 17.87 -2.23 1.32
CA ASP A 6 18.20 -1.33 2.45
C ASP A 6 16.95 -1.00 3.30
N ILE A 7 15.79 -0.88 2.65
CA ILE A 7 14.49 -0.63 3.31
C ILE A 7 14.14 -1.79 4.25
N VAL A 8 14.41 -3.03 3.83
CA VAL A 8 14.11 -4.22 4.66
C VAL A 8 15.23 -4.53 5.66
N LYS A 9 16.50 -4.29 5.32
CA LYS A 9 17.67 -4.61 6.20
C LYS A 9 17.77 -3.72 7.43
N ASN A 10 17.50 -2.42 7.28
CA ASN A 10 17.96 -1.42 8.26
C ASN A 10 16.82 -0.66 8.96
N GLU A 11 15.59 -0.74 8.46
CA GLU A 11 14.48 0.14 8.88
C GLU A 11 13.46 -0.55 9.80
N GLY A 12 13.81 -1.63 10.50
CA GLY A 12 12.93 -2.25 11.52
C GLY A 12 11.57 -2.75 10.99
N ILE A 13 11.41 -2.89 9.67
CA ILE A 13 10.19 -3.37 9.01
C ILE A 13 10.24 -4.90 8.92
N THR A 14 9.13 -5.53 9.27
CA THR A 14 8.97 -6.99 9.29
C THR A 14 7.70 -7.41 8.55
N PHE A 15 7.78 -8.61 7.97
CA PHE A 15 6.68 -9.22 7.21
C PHE A 15 6.14 -10.41 7.99
N HIS A 16 4.82 -10.55 8.05
CA HIS A 16 4.14 -11.62 8.77
C HIS A 16 3.08 -12.24 7.85
N SER A 17 2.93 -13.56 7.92
CA SER A 17 1.87 -14.32 7.25
C SER A 17 1.57 -15.56 8.08
N LYS A 18 0.33 -16.03 8.14
CA LYS A 18 -0.08 -17.16 9.01
C LYS A 18 0.25 -16.98 10.49
N GLY A 19 0.21 -15.75 11.00
CA GLY A 19 0.55 -15.45 12.40
C GLY A 19 2.04 -15.62 12.75
N ARG A 20 2.92 -15.86 11.75
CA ARG A 20 4.37 -15.95 11.94
C ARG A 20 5.09 -14.82 11.20
N GLN A 21 6.22 -14.40 11.76
CA GLN A 21 7.17 -13.56 11.04
C GLN A 21 7.86 -14.35 9.93
N LEU A 22 7.98 -13.75 8.75
CA LEU A 22 8.75 -14.27 7.62
C LEU A 22 10.21 -13.87 7.77
N ASP A 23 11.13 -14.80 7.51
CA ASP A 23 12.56 -14.55 7.68
C ASP A 23 13.14 -13.81 6.47
N ALA A 24 13.09 -12.48 6.52
CA ALA A 24 13.61 -11.62 5.46
C ALA A 24 15.14 -11.38 5.54
N ARG A 25 15.91 -12.22 6.25
CA ARG A 25 17.37 -12.04 6.40
C ARG A 25 18.10 -12.27 5.07
N LEU A 26 18.68 -11.20 4.53
CA LEU A 26 19.22 -11.12 3.17
C LEU A 26 20.56 -11.82 2.91
N GLN A 27 21.23 -12.38 3.93
CA GLN A 27 22.45 -13.18 3.72
C GLN A 27 22.19 -14.41 2.81
N ASP A 28 20.92 -14.83 2.69
CA ASP A 28 20.51 -16.00 1.90
C ASP A 28 20.00 -15.66 0.47
N TYR A 29 19.85 -14.38 0.08
CA TYR A 29 19.10 -13.99 -1.13
C TYR A 29 19.88 -13.22 -2.21
N GLY A 30 21.16 -12.91 -1.99
CA GLY A 30 22.04 -12.27 -3.00
C GLY A 30 21.77 -10.76 -3.23
N GLU A 31 22.30 -10.23 -4.33
CA GLU A 31 22.30 -8.77 -4.64
C GLU A 31 21.01 -8.25 -5.31
N TYR A 32 20.07 -9.12 -5.68
CA TYR A 32 18.90 -8.72 -6.49
C TYR A 32 17.60 -8.70 -5.68
N ASP A 33 16.91 -7.56 -5.71
CA ASP A 33 15.58 -7.32 -5.11
C ASP A 33 14.52 -8.38 -5.45
N TRP A 34 14.59 -8.94 -6.67
CA TRP A 34 13.67 -9.98 -7.14
C TRP A 34 13.74 -11.28 -6.32
N ASN A 35 14.91 -11.62 -5.76
CA ASN A 35 15.06 -12.83 -4.94
C ASN A 35 14.33 -12.68 -3.60
N LEU A 36 14.34 -11.49 -3.01
CA LEU A 36 13.58 -11.19 -1.79
C LEU A 36 12.07 -11.29 -2.05
N VAL A 37 11.60 -10.71 -3.15
CA VAL A 37 10.19 -10.81 -3.58
C VAL A 37 9.79 -12.29 -3.71
N ARG A 38 10.50 -13.08 -4.52
CA ARG A 38 10.18 -14.51 -4.71
C ARG A 38 10.22 -15.29 -3.39
N TYR A 39 11.18 -15.01 -2.53
CA TYR A 39 11.28 -15.68 -1.24
C TYR A 39 10.06 -15.37 -0.37
N LEU A 40 9.74 -14.09 -0.16
CA LEU A 40 8.59 -13.69 0.66
C LEU A 40 7.30 -14.30 0.15
N ILE A 41 7.09 -14.32 -1.17
CA ILE A 41 5.95 -14.96 -1.82
C ILE A 41 5.92 -16.47 -1.56
N SER A 42 7.05 -17.16 -1.70
CA SER A 42 7.12 -18.61 -1.44
C SER A 42 6.79 -18.99 0.02
N GLN A 43 6.92 -18.04 0.94
CA GLN A 43 6.68 -18.23 2.37
C GLN A 43 5.33 -17.70 2.85
N ALA A 44 4.71 -16.81 2.08
CA ALA A 44 3.43 -16.21 2.39
C ALA A 44 2.27 -17.07 1.90
N ASP A 45 1.11 -16.90 2.53
CA ASP A 45 -0.17 -17.33 1.95
C ASP A 45 -0.75 -16.24 1.04
N SER A 46 -2.04 -16.31 0.76
CA SER A 46 -2.83 -15.24 0.15
C SER A 46 -2.86 -13.91 0.93
N TYR A 47 -2.13 -13.77 2.04
CA TYR A 47 -2.10 -12.53 2.82
C TYR A 47 -0.77 -12.27 3.52
N MET A 48 -0.44 -10.98 3.63
CA MET A 48 0.78 -10.50 4.27
C MET A 48 0.51 -9.24 5.11
N LEU A 49 1.02 -9.26 6.35
CA LEU A 49 1.02 -8.15 7.27
C LEU A 49 2.42 -7.53 7.31
N VAL A 50 2.52 -6.22 7.10
CA VAL A 50 3.75 -5.43 7.19
C VAL A 50 3.66 -4.59 8.45
N ARG A 51 4.62 -4.75 9.37
CA ARG A 51 4.69 -4.01 10.64
C ARG A 51 6.12 -3.81 11.08
N GLY A 52 6.37 -2.88 11.98
CA GLY A 52 7.73 -2.62 12.46
C GLY A 52 7.80 -1.43 13.40
N ASP A 53 8.80 -1.39 14.26
CA ASP A 53 9.03 -0.28 15.20
C ASP A 53 9.41 1.03 14.48
N ARG A 54 10.06 0.92 13.32
CA ARG A 54 10.48 2.05 12.48
C ARG A 54 9.64 2.23 11.20
N LEU A 55 8.61 1.39 11.00
CA LEU A 55 7.71 1.49 9.84
C LEU A 55 7.06 2.86 9.72
N GLU A 56 6.63 3.44 10.84
CA GLU A 56 6.03 4.76 10.82
C GLU A 56 7.02 5.83 10.35
N GLU A 57 8.22 5.86 10.94
CA GLU A 57 9.28 6.82 10.60
C GLU A 57 9.59 6.75 9.10
N PHE A 58 9.70 5.53 8.57
CA PHE A 58 9.95 5.29 7.16
C PHE A 58 8.86 5.92 6.28
N LEU A 59 7.58 5.74 6.61
CA LEU A 59 6.44 6.19 5.79
C LEU A 59 6.15 7.71 5.86
N ARG A 60 6.91 8.49 6.65
CA ARG A 60 6.70 9.95 6.78
C ARG A 60 6.98 10.77 5.53
N THR A 61 7.58 10.17 4.50
CA THR A 61 7.91 10.87 3.25
C THR A 61 7.19 10.27 2.05
N PRO A 62 6.69 11.09 1.09
CA PRO A 62 6.07 10.59 -0.13
C PRO A 62 6.99 9.66 -0.94
N ARG A 63 8.30 9.92 -0.94
CA ARG A 63 9.30 9.05 -1.59
C ARG A 63 9.25 7.63 -1.02
N ASN A 64 9.28 7.49 0.30
CA ASN A 64 9.29 6.17 0.95
C ASN A 64 7.94 5.47 0.83
N LEU A 65 6.83 6.22 0.81
CA LEU A 65 5.51 5.69 0.50
C LEU A 65 5.45 5.10 -0.92
N ASN A 66 6.02 5.80 -1.91
CA ASN A 66 6.16 5.27 -3.27
C ASN A 66 7.04 4.01 -3.32
N LEU A 67 8.13 3.95 -2.55
CA LEU A 67 8.97 2.75 -2.48
C LEU A 67 8.20 1.56 -1.88
N MET A 68 7.44 1.78 -0.79
CA MET A 68 6.60 0.75 -0.17
C MET A 68 5.54 0.23 -1.14
N THR A 69 4.78 1.12 -1.78
CA THR A 69 3.71 0.72 -2.71
C THR A 69 4.24 -0.03 -3.93
N ASN A 70 5.34 0.43 -4.54
CA ASN A 70 6.01 -0.31 -5.61
C ASN A 70 6.42 -1.72 -5.17
N PHE A 71 6.96 -1.86 -3.97
CA PHE A 71 7.34 -3.17 -3.45
C PHE A 71 6.12 -4.09 -3.23
N LEU A 72 5.04 -3.58 -2.65
CA LEU A 72 3.81 -4.35 -2.45
C LEU A 72 3.19 -4.79 -3.79
N VAL A 73 3.25 -3.95 -4.82
CA VAL A 73 2.80 -4.29 -6.17
C VAL A 73 3.70 -5.34 -6.82
N GLN A 74 5.01 -5.28 -6.62
CA GLN A 74 5.92 -6.35 -7.06
C GLN A 74 5.60 -7.69 -6.38
N LEU A 75 5.27 -7.68 -5.09
CA LEU A 75 4.80 -8.87 -4.37
C LEU A 75 3.48 -9.38 -4.97
N LEU A 76 2.50 -8.50 -5.19
CA LEU A 76 1.23 -8.88 -5.83
C LEU A 76 1.45 -9.54 -7.19
N SER A 77 2.29 -8.93 -8.03
CA SER A 77 2.64 -9.43 -9.36
C SER A 77 3.27 -10.82 -9.33
N ALA A 78 4.05 -11.13 -8.29
CA ALA A 78 4.76 -12.40 -8.19
C ALA A 78 3.94 -13.50 -7.51
N GLY A 79 3.01 -13.13 -6.61
CA GLY A 79 2.20 -14.07 -5.83
C GLY A 79 0.89 -14.48 -6.49
N HIS A 80 0.26 -13.57 -7.24
CA HIS A 80 -1.15 -13.66 -7.66
C HIS A 80 -2.13 -13.79 -6.47
N ASP A 81 -3.24 -13.05 -6.47
CA ASP A 81 -4.31 -13.12 -5.45
C ASP A 81 -3.88 -12.87 -3.99
N MET A 82 -2.87 -12.04 -3.76
CA MET A 82 -2.42 -11.66 -2.42
C MET A 82 -3.06 -10.37 -1.92
N SER A 83 -3.27 -10.28 -0.61
CA SER A 83 -3.70 -9.06 0.07
C SER A 83 -2.70 -8.62 1.14
N PHE A 84 -2.49 -7.32 1.26
CA PHE A 84 -1.48 -6.69 2.10
C PHE A 84 -2.12 -5.76 3.12
N HIS A 85 -1.66 -5.84 4.35
CA HIS A 85 -1.99 -4.88 5.41
C HIS A 85 -0.70 -4.26 5.95
N VAL A 86 -0.57 -2.95 5.84
CA VAL A 86 0.50 -2.16 6.44
C VAL A 86 -0.01 -1.60 7.78
N ASP A 87 0.44 -2.18 8.89
CA ASP A 87 0.00 -1.87 10.24
C ASP A 87 0.81 -0.72 10.83
N THR A 88 0.23 0.47 10.75
CA THR A 88 0.84 1.71 11.21
C THR A 88 -0.26 2.73 11.57
N ASP A 89 0.05 3.68 12.45
CA ASP A 89 -0.89 4.75 12.81
C ASP A 89 -0.86 5.86 11.76
N ILE A 90 -1.79 5.79 10.82
CA ILE A 90 -1.87 6.74 9.70
C ILE A 90 -2.22 8.16 10.14
N GLU A 91 -2.92 8.33 11.26
CA GLU A 91 -3.27 9.66 11.77
C GLU A 91 -2.03 10.35 12.35
N ARG A 92 -1.14 9.58 12.98
CA ARG A 92 0.14 10.09 13.45
C ARG A 92 1.05 10.48 12.28
N ILE A 93 1.11 9.66 11.23
CA ILE A 93 1.89 9.95 10.02
C ILE A 93 1.37 11.17 9.27
N ALA A 94 0.04 11.32 9.17
CA ALA A 94 -0.61 12.37 8.38
C ALA A 94 -0.09 13.78 8.73
N THR A 95 0.31 14.01 9.98
CA THR A 95 0.91 15.29 10.42
C THR A 95 2.20 15.68 9.70
N SER A 96 2.90 14.71 9.09
CA SER A 96 4.14 14.91 8.34
C SER A 96 3.90 15.27 6.86
N TYR A 97 2.67 15.14 6.38
CA TYR A 97 2.31 15.41 4.99
C TYR A 97 1.74 16.83 4.88
N PRO A 98 2.36 17.72 4.09
CA PRO A 98 1.92 19.11 4.01
C PRO A 98 0.53 19.18 3.37
N LYS A 99 -0.38 19.89 4.07
CA LYS A 99 -1.72 20.19 3.55
C LYS A 99 -1.61 20.88 2.20
N GLN A 100 -2.36 20.39 1.23
CA GLN A 100 -2.47 21.03 -0.07
C GLN A 100 -3.62 22.06 -0.04
N PRO A 101 -3.49 23.22 -0.70
CA PRO A 101 -4.52 24.28 -0.70
C PRO A 101 -5.86 23.85 -1.32
N GLU A 102 -5.82 22.82 -2.15
CA GLU A 102 -6.97 22.25 -2.87
C GLU A 102 -7.02 20.74 -2.63
N ASP A 103 -8.19 20.12 -2.86
CA ASP A 103 -8.32 18.67 -2.97
C ASP A 103 -7.59 18.17 -4.23
N ALA A 104 -6.28 18.35 -4.28
CA ALA A 104 -5.44 18.05 -5.41
C ALA A 104 -4.34 17.09 -4.99
N ILE A 105 -3.99 16.17 -5.89
CA ILE A 105 -2.74 15.44 -5.78
C ILE A 105 -1.69 16.21 -6.55
N VAL A 106 -0.54 16.38 -5.89
CA VAL A 106 0.68 16.89 -6.52
C VAL A 106 1.69 15.76 -6.66
N ASN A 107 2.37 15.70 -7.81
CA ASN A 107 3.52 14.81 -7.96
C ASN A 107 4.70 15.28 -7.07
N LEU A 108 5.81 14.52 -7.09
CA LEU A 108 7.00 14.86 -6.31
C LEU A 108 7.67 16.19 -6.71
N LEU A 109 7.31 16.77 -7.86
CA LEU A 109 7.75 18.09 -8.33
C LEU A 109 6.77 19.21 -7.93
N GLY A 110 5.69 18.90 -7.20
CA GLY A 110 4.66 19.85 -6.80
C GLY A 110 3.65 20.16 -7.91
N GLN A 111 3.66 19.45 -9.03
CA GLN A 111 2.71 19.67 -10.11
C GLN A 111 1.40 18.95 -9.82
N ARG A 112 0.28 19.66 -9.94
CA ARG A 112 -1.05 19.07 -9.84
C ARG A 112 -1.28 18.06 -10.96
N ILE A 113 -1.71 16.86 -10.58
CA ILE A 113 -1.96 15.75 -11.50
C ILE A 113 -3.38 15.17 -11.35
N ALA A 114 -4.06 15.44 -10.23
CA ALA A 114 -5.45 15.04 -10.03
C ALA A 114 -6.17 15.99 -9.08
N THR A 115 -7.50 15.91 -9.08
CA THR A 115 -8.37 16.44 -8.01
C THR A 115 -8.92 15.25 -7.23
N MET A 116 -9.25 15.37 -5.95
CA MET A 116 -9.76 14.30 -5.07
C MET A 116 -10.86 14.80 -4.15
N SER A 117 -11.78 15.60 -4.68
CA SER A 117 -12.90 16.17 -3.90
C SER A 117 -13.78 15.10 -3.23
N TRP A 118 -13.79 13.87 -3.76
CA TRP A 118 -14.50 12.72 -3.21
C TRP A 118 -13.74 11.98 -2.09
N LEU A 119 -12.48 12.33 -1.83
CA LEU A 119 -11.70 11.92 -0.64
C LEU A 119 -11.45 13.12 0.28
N SER A 120 -12.36 14.09 0.29
CA SER A 120 -12.28 15.30 1.11
C SER A 120 -12.23 15.01 2.61
N ASP A 121 -12.80 13.87 3.04
CA ASP A 121 -12.76 13.36 4.42
C ASP A 121 -11.44 12.68 4.80
N LYS A 122 -10.50 12.53 3.85
CA LYS A 122 -9.24 11.80 4.04
C LYS A 122 -8.06 12.69 4.32
N THR A 123 -7.15 12.14 5.09
CA THR A 123 -5.84 12.74 5.35
C THR A 123 -5.02 12.81 4.06
N GLU A 124 -4.09 13.77 4.00
CA GLU A 124 -3.15 13.90 2.89
C GLU A 124 -2.31 12.63 2.70
N PHE A 125 -2.00 11.92 3.80
CA PHE A 125 -1.34 10.62 3.75
C PHE A 125 -2.17 9.58 2.99
N GLU A 126 -3.45 9.42 3.32
CA GLU A 126 -4.33 8.45 2.64
C GLU A 126 -4.51 8.78 1.15
N ARG A 127 -4.59 10.07 0.79
CA ARG A 127 -4.63 10.50 -0.61
C ARG A 127 -3.35 10.11 -1.35
N MET A 128 -2.19 10.38 -0.74
CA MET A 128 -0.90 10.00 -1.31
C MET A 128 -0.75 8.48 -1.40
N TRP A 129 -1.21 7.71 -0.41
CA TRP A 129 -1.19 6.24 -0.44
C TRP A 129 -1.92 5.68 -1.66
N ASN A 130 -3.16 6.14 -1.90
CA ASN A 130 -3.95 5.69 -3.05
C ASN A 130 -3.30 6.13 -4.37
N PHE A 131 -2.79 7.36 -4.43
CA PHE A 131 -2.03 7.84 -5.58
C PHE A 131 -0.81 6.94 -5.89
N SER A 132 0.01 6.67 -4.88
CA SER A 132 1.20 5.84 -4.99
C SER A 132 0.88 4.41 -5.46
N LEU A 133 -0.24 3.82 -5.00
CA LEU A 133 -0.70 2.52 -5.48
C LEU A 133 -1.12 2.56 -6.95
N CYS A 134 -1.89 3.57 -7.35
CA CYS A 134 -2.33 3.72 -8.76
C CYS A 134 -1.13 3.88 -9.70
N GLU A 135 -0.14 4.69 -9.30
CA GLU A 135 1.13 4.84 -10.04
C GLU A 135 1.89 3.52 -10.15
N ALA A 136 2.06 2.81 -9.02
CA ALA A 136 2.81 1.56 -8.98
C ALA A 136 2.17 0.47 -9.86
N ILE A 137 0.84 0.34 -9.81
CA ILE A 137 0.08 -0.61 -10.62
C ILE A 137 0.10 -0.21 -12.10
N GLY A 138 -0.09 1.07 -12.41
CA GLY A 138 0.00 1.58 -13.78
C GLY A 138 1.39 1.32 -14.40
N GLY A 139 2.45 1.53 -13.62
CA GLY A 139 3.82 1.21 -14.02
C GLY A 139 4.07 -0.29 -14.24
N TRP A 140 3.41 -1.15 -13.46
CA TRP A 140 3.51 -2.61 -13.59
C TRP A 140 2.80 -3.16 -14.83
N ILE A 141 1.58 -2.69 -15.14
CA ILE A 141 0.78 -3.20 -16.26
C ILE A 141 1.40 -2.84 -17.63
N GLY A 142 2.26 -1.83 -17.69
CA GLY A 142 3.19 -1.62 -18.81
C GLY A 142 2.55 -1.34 -20.18
N TYR A 143 1.32 -0.81 -20.23
CA TYR A 143 0.62 -0.66 -21.51
C TYR A 143 0.85 0.71 -22.17
N PRO A 144 1.16 0.78 -23.48
CA PRO A 144 0.87 1.97 -24.26
C PRO A 144 -0.66 2.10 -24.33
N GLY A 145 -1.25 2.83 -23.37
CA GLY A 145 -2.70 2.98 -23.24
C GLY A 145 -3.25 2.87 -21.81
N TYR A 146 -2.43 2.63 -20.79
CA TYR A 146 -2.86 2.91 -19.41
C TYR A 146 -2.86 4.43 -19.24
N GLU A 147 -3.94 5.05 -19.71
CA GLU A 147 -4.25 6.43 -19.37
C GLU A 147 -4.55 6.41 -17.87
N TRP A 148 -3.56 6.87 -17.11
CA TRP A 148 -3.72 7.31 -15.73
C TRP A 148 -5.15 7.79 -15.49
N PRO A 149 -5.86 7.36 -14.43
CA PRO A 149 -7.33 7.39 -14.42
C PRO A 149 -7.89 8.66 -15.02
N LEU A 150 -8.57 8.50 -16.16
CA LEU A 150 -8.91 9.59 -17.08
C LEU A 150 -9.78 10.68 -16.45
N ASN A 151 -10.44 10.33 -15.36
CA ASN A 151 -11.31 11.20 -14.60
C ASN A 151 -11.39 10.72 -13.15
N ALA A 152 -12.14 11.50 -12.38
CA ALA A 152 -12.39 11.26 -10.97
C ALA A 152 -13.01 9.90 -10.64
N GLU A 153 -13.99 9.50 -11.44
CA GLU A 153 -14.77 8.28 -11.23
C GLU A 153 -13.91 7.03 -11.44
N ALA A 154 -13.10 7.02 -12.51
CA ALA A 154 -12.13 5.95 -12.76
C ALA A 154 -11.10 5.85 -11.62
N PHE A 155 -10.62 6.99 -11.10
CA PHE A 155 -9.67 6.98 -9.99
C PHE A 155 -10.33 6.44 -8.70
N GLU A 156 -11.59 6.79 -8.47
CA GLU A 156 -12.39 6.31 -7.34
C GLU A 156 -12.61 4.80 -7.38
N GLU A 157 -12.99 4.26 -8.55
CA GLU A 157 -13.17 2.82 -8.75
C GLU A 157 -11.86 2.06 -8.53
N GLU A 158 -10.76 2.50 -9.13
CA GLU A 158 -9.44 1.87 -8.94
C GLU A 158 -8.98 1.94 -7.48
N SER A 159 -9.18 3.07 -6.80
CA SER A 159 -8.87 3.17 -5.38
C SER A 159 -9.72 2.21 -4.53
N ALA A 160 -11.00 2.02 -4.88
CA ALA A 160 -11.87 1.08 -4.20
C ALA A 160 -11.47 -0.38 -4.46
N ASN A 161 -11.01 -0.69 -5.68
CA ASN A 161 -10.45 -1.99 -6.02
C ASN A 161 -9.14 -2.25 -5.26
N HIS A 162 -8.20 -1.31 -5.31
CA HIS A 162 -6.92 -1.39 -4.60
C HIS A 162 -7.10 -1.51 -3.09
N ALA A 163 -8.09 -0.83 -2.50
CA ALA A 163 -8.44 -0.99 -1.10
C ALA A 163 -8.78 -2.42 -0.70
N THR A 164 -9.27 -3.25 -1.61
CA THR A 164 -9.50 -4.67 -1.32
C THR A 164 -8.20 -5.44 -1.16
N MET A 165 -7.12 -5.05 -1.86
CA MET A 165 -5.83 -5.74 -1.87
C MET A 165 -4.77 -5.08 -0.98
N PHE A 166 -4.85 -3.77 -0.77
CA PHE A 166 -3.82 -2.97 -0.10
C PHE A 166 -4.48 -2.06 0.95
N MET A 167 -4.34 -2.46 2.22
CA MET A 167 -4.85 -1.68 3.35
C MET A 167 -3.70 -1.12 4.17
N ILE A 168 -3.83 0.12 4.62
CA ILE A 168 -2.88 0.76 5.56
C ILE A 168 -3.63 1.40 6.73
N GLY A 169 -3.11 1.22 7.95
CA GLY A 169 -3.73 1.69 9.18
C GLY A 169 -3.64 0.68 10.31
N THR A 170 -3.88 1.14 11.54
CA THR A 170 -4.14 0.24 12.67
C THR A 170 -5.42 -0.57 12.41
N GLN A 171 -5.60 -1.69 13.12
CA GLN A 171 -6.81 -2.51 13.00
C GLN A 171 -8.12 -1.71 13.16
N GLN A 172 -8.13 -0.72 14.07
CA GLN A 172 -9.29 0.14 14.29
C GLN A 172 -9.53 1.09 13.09
N GLN A 173 -8.46 1.57 12.46
CA GLN A 173 -8.52 2.46 11.30
C GLN A 173 -8.93 1.71 10.01
N LEU A 174 -8.71 0.39 9.90
CA LEU A 174 -9.05 -0.38 8.69
C LEU A 174 -10.54 -0.38 8.33
N GLN A 175 -11.43 -0.15 9.30
CA GLN A 175 -12.88 -0.08 9.00
C GLN A 175 -13.22 1.08 8.05
N ARG A 176 -12.35 2.10 7.92
CA ARG A 176 -12.53 3.24 7.00
C ARG A 176 -12.57 2.84 5.53
N TYR A 177 -11.98 1.70 5.16
CA TYR A 177 -12.00 1.20 3.78
C TYR A 177 -13.35 0.59 3.37
N LYS A 178 -14.20 0.20 4.34
CA LYS A 178 -15.56 -0.26 4.03
C LYS A 178 -16.36 0.82 3.32
N THR A 179 -16.21 2.08 3.71
CA THR A 179 -16.88 3.21 3.07
C THR A 179 -16.54 3.31 1.58
N TRP A 180 -15.32 2.92 1.19
CA TRP A 180 -14.86 2.93 -0.20
C TRP A 180 -15.39 1.74 -0.98
N ALA A 181 -15.16 0.53 -0.45
CA ALA A 181 -15.53 -0.70 -1.11
C ALA A 181 -17.06 -0.90 -1.19
N ASN A 182 -17.84 -0.39 -0.23
CA ASN A 182 -19.31 -0.52 -0.24
C ASN A 182 -20.00 0.23 -1.38
N LYS A 183 -19.30 1.13 -2.09
CA LYS A 183 -19.82 1.77 -3.31
C LYS A 183 -19.94 0.77 -4.47
N TYR A 184 -19.19 -0.32 -4.43
CA TYR A 184 -19.12 -1.33 -5.48
C TYR A 184 -19.39 -2.73 -4.88
N PRO A 185 -20.49 -3.41 -5.25
CA PRO A 185 -20.89 -4.66 -4.59
C PRO A 185 -19.81 -5.76 -4.57
N ASP A 186 -19.02 -5.90 -5.64
CA ASP A 186 -17.98 -6.91 -5.74
C ASP A 186 -16.81 -6.63 -4.77
N PHE A 187 -16.43 -5.36 -4.59
CA PHE A 187 -15.37 -4.96 -3.66
C PHE A 187 -15.82 -5.06 -2.20
N ALA A 188 -17.11 -4.79 -1.93
CA ALA A 188 -17.70 -4.89 -0.59
C ALA A 188 -17.58 -6.30 0.00
N LYS A 189 -17.67 -7.34 -0.82
CA LYS A 189 -17.45 -8.72 -0.35
C LYS A 189 -15.99 -8.94 0.02
N GLN A 190 -15.08 -8.60 -0.90
CA GLN A 190 -13.65 -8.86 -0.75
C GLN A 190 -13.03 -8.10 0.43
N ILE A 191 -13.41 -6.84 0.65
CA ILE A 191 -12.92 -6.05 1.79
C ILE A 191 -13.32 -6.71 3.13
N ASN A 192 -14.53 -7.27 3.23
CA ASN A 192 -15.00 -7.88 4.47
C ASN A 192 -14.24 -9.17 4.79
N GLU A 193 -13.96 -9.99 3.77
CA GLU A 193 -13.13 -11.19 3.91
C GLU A 193 -11.72 -10.85 4.38
N ASN A 194 -11.12 -9.82 3.78
CA ASN A 194 -9.77 -9.39 4.14
C ASN A 194 -9.70 -8.77 5.54
N LEU A 195 -10.66 -7.91 5.92
CA LEU A 195 -10.74 -7.37 7.29
C LEU A 195 -10.88 -8.46 8.35
N ALA A 196 -11.65 -9.52 8.06
CA ALA A 196 -11.78 -10.66 8.96
C ALA A 196 -10.44 -11.42 9.12
N ARG A 197 -9.72 -11.64 8.01
CA ARG A 197 -8.41 -12.33 8.00
C ARG A 197 -7.33 -11.54 8.76
N PHE A 198 -7.24 -10.23 8.54
CA PHE A 198 -6.27 -9.41 9.26
C PHE A 198 -6.59 -9.29 10.76
N GLY A 199 -7.88 -9.30 11.13
CA GLY A 199 -8.28 -9.37 12.53
C GLY A 199 -7.89 -10.67 13.25
N GLN A 200 -7.73 -11.78 12.52
CA GLN A 200 -7.32 -13.07 13.09
C GLN A 200 -5.79 -13.23 13.21
N THR A 201 -5.01 -12.53 12.38
CA THR A 201 -3.54 -12.68 12.30
C THR A 201 -2.80 -11.98 13.46
N LEU A 202 -3.50 -11.16 14.25
CA LEU A 202 -2.92 -10.32 15.30
C LEU A 202 -3.09 -10.90 16.73
N ASN A 203 -3.70 -12.08 16.87
CA ASN A 203 -3.85 -12.82 18.13
C ASN A 203 -2.83 -13.95 18.25
#